data_AF-A0AAV4W1L1-F1
#
_entry.id   AF-A0AAV4W1L1-F1
#
_cell.length_a   1.000
_cell.length_b   1.000
_cell.length_c   1.000
_cell.angle_alpha   90.00
_cell.angle_beta   90.00
_cell.angle_gamma   90.00
#
_symmetry.space_group_name_H-M   'P 1'
#
loop_
_entity.id
_entity.type
_entity.pdbx_description
1 polymer ?
#
loop_
_entity_poly.entity_id
_entity_poly.type
_entity_poly.pdbx_seq_one_letter_code
_entity_poly.pdbx_strand_id
1 'polypeptide(L)'
;MGGLYKNFHRIFCAGIKKFLFPFEYLLLSYLKVSSTVNQLAMKKTQPILLLLCSQKYNLTRPTFRTFCQVICKSRFNYWNVLTEYKVLLVQAEVLMGTRAFLRNLNSISMTDKDAFNLSDSLLNEITNTVGSEKKDELLKVIKFLQSHGCSEKNIKTKYLNYILGTQSSYIKILLLTDLHSNIFILLPLLSLHLVSLRTASKLARQENNKIGFPNRIEYLSFNLNIDPADLVPILAKHPSLLTMPFSRLQLKMTILKEAKISPEYIVKDLWIFNYNENLLENRITAARNAKVELKPWMLRCSEKFFESKLARWSQTQDILKGDNEISYLAKKLDCTEEYIQVIMVKNKLLKTINIPKLEQVINFLYEKGYTPQEVRLFPKVFCSSVQTLRKRFDDFQNFRNTLPTMSQLCISSKKFESISRKKDN
;
A
#
# COMPACT_ATOMS: atom_id res chain seq x y z
N MET A 1 31.97 -68.05 -19.01
CA MET A 1 32.12 -68.53 -17.62
C MET A 1 33.46 -68.05 -17.08
N GLY A 2 33.47 -67.49 -15.87
CA GLY A 2 34.63 -67.52 -14.96
C GLY A 2 35.67 -66.38 -15.03
N GLY A 3 35.45 -65.34 -14.23
CA GLY A 3 36.42 -64.96 -13.18
C GLY A 3 37.55 -63.96 -13.49
N LEU A 4 37.36 -62.75 -12.94
CA LEU A 4 38.34 -61.96 -12.15
C LEU A 4 39.67 -61.52 -12.80
N TYR A 5 39.75 -60.22 -13.12
CA TYR A 5 41.01 -59.47 -13.17
C TYR A 5 40.94 -58.18 -12.34
N LYS A 6 41.92 -58.04 -11.45
CA LYS A 6 42.25 -56.87 -10.63
C LYS A 6 43.25 -55.97 -11.36
N ASN A 7 43.14 -54.66 -11.08
CA ASN A 7 44.19 -53.62 -11.07
C ASN A 7 44.97 -53.32 -12.37
N PHE A 8 44.79 -52.13 -12.95
CA PHE A 8 45.77 -51.00 -12.97
C PHE A 8 45.32 -49.85 -13.91
N HIS A 9 45.22 -48.65 -13.34
CA HIS A 9 45.66 -47.34 -13.88
C HIS A 9 45.34 -46.85 -15.31
N ARG A 10 44.47 -45.83 -15.39
CA ARG A 10 44.58 -44.52 -16.11
C ARG A 10 43.24 -43.79 -15.90
N ILE A 11 43.12 -42.51 -15.53
CA ILE A 11 43.52 -41.30 -16.27
C ILE A 11 43.74 -40.13 -15.30
N PHE A 12 44.78 -39.33 -15.57
CA PHE A 12 45.20 -38.12 -14.88
C PHE A 12 44.73 -36.89 -15.69
N CYS A 13 44.05 -35.93 -15.06
CA CYS A 13 44.33 -34.46 -15.07
C CYS A 13 43.10 -33.57 -14.81
N ALA A 14 43.27 -32.72 -13.78
CA ALA A 14 42.76 -31.36 -13.56
C ALA A 14 41.31 -31.10 -13.08
N GLY A 15 41.20 -30.49 -11.87
CA GLY A 15 40.15 -29.50 -11.56
C GLY A 15 39.33 -29.69 -10.27
N ILE A 16 39.96 -29.60 -9.09
CA ILE A 16 39.27 -29.65 -7.77
C ILE A 16 38.79 -28.26 -7.30
N LYS A 17 37.52 -28.16 -6.86
CA LYS A 17 37.04 -27.46 -5.63
C LYS A 17 35.53 -27.74 -5.44
N LYS A 18 35.12 -28.72 -4.62
CA LYS A 18 34.83 -28.73 -3.15
C LYS A 18 33.74 -27.76 -2.65
N PHE A 19 32.62 -28.34 -2.18
CA PHE A 19 31.83 -27.87 -1.03
C PHE A 19 31.17 -29.07 -0.33
N LEU A 20 31.45 -29.24 0.97
CA LEU A 20 30.69 -30.04 1.93
C LEU A 20 30.91 -29.39 3.32
N PHE A 21 29.81 -29.22 4.06
CA PHE A 21 29.70 -28.95 5.51
C PHE A 21 30.13 -30.21 6.33
N PRO A 22 30.03 -30.34 7.70
CA PRO A 22 29.65 -29.42 8.81
C PRO A 22 30.50 -29.54 10.13
N PHE A 23 30.06 -28.86 11.21
CA PHE A 23 30.12 -29.19 12.67
C PHE A 23 31.14 -28.57 13.68
N GLU A 24 30.55 -28.10 14.80
CA GLU A 24 30.89 -28.21 16.25
C GLU A 24 31.97 -27.40 17.05
N TYR A 25 31.49 -26.91 18.21
CA TYR A 25 32.05 -26.56 19.54
C TYR A 25 33.56 -26.57 19.89
N LEU A 26 34.02 -25.56 20.67
CA LEU A 26 34.49 -25.60 22.09
C LEU A 26 35.58 -24.55 22.44
N LEU A 27 35.72 -24.32 23.75
CA LEU A 27 36.36 -23.23 24.52
C LEU A 27 37.88 -23.43 24.79
N LEU A 28 38.54 -22.37 25.32
CA LEU A 28 39.89 -22.26 25.97
C LEU A 28 41.07 -22.01 24.99
N SER A 29 42.10 -21.17 25.24
CA SER A 29 42.62 -20.47 26.42
C SER A 29 43.74 -19.47 26.03
N TYR A 30 43.92 -18.44 26.88
CA TYR A 30 45.17 -17.72 27.22
C TYR A 30 45.95 -16.77 26.27
N LEU A 31 46.37 -15.67 26.90
CA LEU A 31 47.10 -14.48 26.45
C LEU A 31 48.55 -14.72 25.98
N LYS A 32 48.99 -13.96 24.96
CA LYS A 32 50.23 -13.18 25.06
C LYS A 32 50.26 -12.01 24.08
N VAL A 33 50.53 -10.82 24.62
CA VAL A 33 50.78 -9.57 23.90
C VAL A 33 52.18 -9.63 23.28
N SER A 34 52.31 -9.35 21.99
CA SER A 34 53.42 -8.55 21.45
C SER A 34 53.13 -8.10 20.02
N SER A 35 53.60 -6.90 19.73
CA SER A 35 53.57 -6.12 18.50
C SER A 35 54.02 -6.86 17.23
N THR A 36 53.21 -6.81 16.17
CA THR A 36 53.62 -6.33 14.84
C THR A 36 52.42 -6.30 13.89
N VAL A 37 52.16 -5.14 13.30
CA VAL A 37 51.27 -4.99 12.15
C VAL A 37 52.07 -5.40 10.93
N ASN A 38 51.67 -6.47 10.24
CA ASN A 38 51.54 -6.47 8.78
C ASN A 38 50.93 -7.78 8.24
N GLN A 39 49.96 -7.58 7.34
CA GLN A 39 49.46 -8.51 6.33
C GLN A 39 48.76 -9.81 6.80
N LEU A 40 47.42 -9.77 6.84
CA LEU A 40 46.62 -10.92 6.41
C LEU A 40 45.26 -10.48 5.83
N ALA A 41 44.98 -10.98 4.63
CA ALA A 41 43.80 -10.68 3.83
C ALA A 41 42.50 -11.13 4.52
N MET A 42 41.58 -10.19 4.77
CA MET A 42 40.27 -10.48 5.35
C MET A 42 39.27 -10.94 4.28
N LYS A 43 38.93 -12.22 4.28
CA LYS A 43 37.75 -12.76 3.59
C LYS A 43 36.53 -12.72 4.52
N LYS A 44 35.44 -12.14 4.00
CA LYS A 44 34.02 -12.36 4.33
C LYS A 44 33.71 -12.90 5.73
N THR A 45 33.63 -12.01 6.72
CA THR A 45 32.82 -12.13 7.96
C THR A 45 33.04 -10.86 8.80
N GLN A 46 32.34 -9.77 8.50
CA GLN A 46 32.55 -8.49 9.19
C GLN A 46 31.39 -7.87 9.97
N PRO A 47 30.10 -8.24 9.83
CA PRO A 47 29.08 -7.58 10.66
C PRO A 47 29.07 -8.09 12.12
N ILE A 48 29.49 -9.33 12.40
CA ILE A 48 29.42 -9.93 13.75
C ILE A 48 30.58 -9.45 14.66
N LEU A 49 31.75 -9.13 14.10
CA LEU A 49 32.91 -8.68 14.87
C LEU A 49 32.74 -7.25 15.44
N LEU A 50 31.92 -6.41 14.77
CA LEU A 50 31.70 -5.01 15.11
C LEU A 50 30.91 -4.81 16.42
N LEU A 51 29.97 -5.70 16.74
CA LEU A 51 29.18 -5.62 17.97
C LEU A 51 29.98 -6.08 19.20
N LEU A 52 30.86 -7.06 19.05
CA LEU A 52 31.66 -7.61 20.16
C LEU A 52 32.80 -6.68 20.59
N CYS A 53 33.40 -5.91 19.68
CA CYS A 53 34.47 -4.97 20.03
C CYS A 53 33.98 -3.75 20.85
N SER A 54 32.76 -3.28 20.62
CA SER A 54 32.15 -2.18 21.39
C SER A 54 31.87 -2.59 22.84
N GLN A 55 31.34 -3.80 23.06
CA GLN A 55 31.02 -4.32 24.39
C GLN A 55 32.24 -4.71 25.23
N LYS A 56 33.35 -5.14 24.61
CA LYS A 56 34.49 -5.70 25.34
C LYS A 56 35.61 -4.70 25.66
N TYR A 57 35.71 -3.58 24.94
CA TYR A 57 36.89 -2.68 25.02
C TYR A 57 36.62 -1.22 25.38
N ASN A 58 35.39 -0.83 25.78
CA ASN A 58 35.05 0.55 26.16
C ASN A 58 35.68 1.59 25.21
N LEU A 59 35.41 1.44 23.91
CA LEU A 59 35.94 2.36 22.92
C LEU A 59 35.42 3.77 23.21
N THR A 60 36.34 4.69 23.49
CA THR A 60 36.00 6.08 23.74
C THR A 60 35.40 6.70 22.47
N ARG A 61 34.46 7.64 22.66
CA ARG A 61 33.73 8.37 21.60
C ARG A 61 34.62 8.90 20.45
N PRO A 62 35.86 9.36 20.68
CA PRO A 62 36.76 9.81 19.61
C PRO A 62 37.20 8.67 18.67
N THR A 63 37.52 7.50 19.20
CA THR A 63 38.04 6.35 18.45
C THR A 63 36.99 5.78 17.50
N PHE A 64 35.73 5.75 17.94
CA PHE A 64 34.59 5.37 17.11
C PHE A 64 34.37 6.37 15.95
N ARG A 65 34.56 7.67 16.22
CA ARG A 65 34.40 8.72 15.21
C ARG A 65 35.46 8.64 14.11
N THR A 66 36.72 8.39 14.46
CA THR A 66 37.81 8.19 13.50
C THR A 66 37.57 6.93 12.65
N PHE A 67 37.04 5.87 13.24
CA PHE A 67 36.70 4.63 12.54
C PHE A 67 35.56 4.81 11.51
N CYS A 68 34.49 5.53 11.88
CA CYS A 68 33.41 5.87 10.95
C CYS A 68 33.92 6.71 9.76
N GLN A 69 34.85 7.64 10.00
CA GLN A 69 35.46 8.45 8.94
C GLN A 69 36.28 7.62 7.95
N VAL A 70 36.93 6.54 8.40
CA VAL A 70 37.68 5.62 7.53
C VAL A 70 36.72 4.80 6.65
N ILE A 71 35.60 4.32 7.20
CA ILE A 71 34.59 3.58 6.44
C ILE A 71 33.92 4.46 5.38
N CYS A 72 33.58 5.70 5.72
CA CYS A 72 32.97 6.65 4.78
C CYS A 72 33.88 7.02 3.58
N LYS A 73 35.20 6.77 3.67
CA LYS A 73 36.15 7.03 2.57
C LYS A 73 36.29 5.83 1.59
N SER A 74 35.71 4.67 1.89
CA SER A 74 35.78 3.50 1.00
C SER A 74 34.63 3.50 -0.03
N ARG A 75 34.97 3.46 -1.32
CA ARG A 75 34.01 3.44 -2.44
C ARG A 75 33.34 2.06 -2.56
N PHE A 76 32.16 1.88 -1.98
CA PHE A 76 31.28 0.73 -2.23
C PHE A 76 29.83 1.17 -2.49
N ASN A 77 29.11 0.42 -3.33
CA ASN A 77 27.78 0.74 -3.85
C ASN A 77 26.73 0.93 -2.72
N TYR A 78 26.16 2.13 -2.63
CA TYR A 78 25.58 2.66 -1.39
C TYR A 78 24.12 2.28 -1.07
N TRP A 79 23.34 1.68 -1.97
CA TRP A 79 21.87 1.61 -1.77
C TRP A 79 21.38 0.45 -0.88
N ASN A 80 21.90 -0.78 -1.06
CA ASN A 80 21.45 -1.92 -0.26
C ASN A 80 22.02 -1.87 1.17
N VAL A 81 23.25 -1.38 1.32
CA VAL A 81 23.91 -1.22 2.62
C VAL A 81 23.21 -0.15 3.47
N LEU A 82 22.76 0.97 2.87
CA LEU A 82 22.04 2.00 3.63
C LEU A 82 20.70 1.49 4.17
N THR A 83 20.02 0.63 3.41
CA THR A 83 18.71 0.08 3.77
C THR A 83 18.85 -0.93 4.91
N GLU A 84 19.81 -1.87 4.81
CA GLU A 84 20.13 -2.78 5.91
C GLU A 84 20.65 -2.04 7.15
N TYR A 85 21.45 -0.99 6.97
CA TYR A 85 21.98 -0.18 8.07
C TYR A 85 20.90 0.63 8.78
N LYS A 86 19.93 1.19 8.05
CA LYS A 86 18.75 1.85 8.64
C LYS A 86 17.89 0.87 9.44
N VAL A 87 17.67 -0.33 8.90
CA VAL A 87 16.94 -1.39 9.61
C VAL A 87 17.67 -1.78 10.90
N LEU A 88 19.00 -1.94 10.86
CA LEU A 88 19.81 -2.29 12.03
C LEU A 88 19.85 -1.16 13.08
N LEU A 89 19.92 0.11 12.66
CA LEU A 89 19.86 1.26 13.57
C LEU A 89 18.52 1.34 14.30
N VAL A 90 17.41 1.20 13.57
CA VAL A 90 16.08 1.21 14.16
C VAL A 90 15.90 0.00 15.10
N GLN A 91 16.41 -1.18 14.73
CA GLN A 91 16.40 -2.36 15.61
C GLN A 91 17.22 -2.13 16.89
N ALA A 92 18.38 -1.48 16.81
CA ALA A 92 19.22 -1.18 17.96
C ALA A 92 18.57 -0.16 18.92
N GLU A 93 17.98 0.91 18.39
CA GLU A 93 17.23 1.90 19.17
C GLU A 93 16.02 1.26 19.87
N VAL A 94 15.27 0.41 19.15
CA VAL A 94 14.12 -0.31 19.71
C VAL A 94 14.55 -1.27 20.81
N LEU A 95 15.61 -2.07 20.61
CA LEU A 95 16.13 -3.03 21.61
C LEU A 95 16.64 -2.34 22.88
N MET A 96 17.31 -1.19 22.75
CA MET A 96 17.75 -0.40 23.89
C MET A 96 16.57 0.21 24.64
N GLY A 97 15.55 0.70 23.92
CA GLY A 97 14.30 1.19 24.50
C GLY A 97 13.48 0.09 25.21
N THR A 98 13.33 -1.08 24.60
CA THR A 98 12.52 -2.19 25.15
C THR A 98 13.15 -2.83 26.38
N ARG A 99 14.48 -2.96 26.47
CA ARG A 99 15.14 -3.54 27.65
C ARG A 99 15.13 -2.61 28.86
N ALA A 100 15.29 -1.31 28.65
CA ALA A 100 15.11 -0.31 29.71
C ALA A 100 13.65 -0.28 30.20
N PHE A 101 12.70 -0.42 29.26
CA PHE A 101 11.26 -0.45 29.51
C PHE A 101 10.80 -1.70 30.29
N LEU A 102 11.23 -2.91 29.89
CA LEU A 102 10.86 -4.15 30.60
C LEU A 102 11.39 -4.21 32.04
N ARG A 103 12.51 -3.52 32.33
CA ARG A 103 12.99 -3.34 33.72
C ARG A 103 12.11 -2.39 34.54
N ASN A 104 11.54 -1.36 33.91
CA ASN A 104 10.62 -0.42 34.59
C ASN A 104 9.20 -1.00 34.78
N LEU A 105 8.73 -1.89 33.91
CA LEU A 105 7.40 -2.50 34.09
C LEU A 105 7.33 -3.42 35.31
N ASN A 106 8.40 -4.16 35.61
CA ASN A 106 8.46 -5.03 36.79
C ASN A 106 8.64 -4.26 38.11
N SER A 107 8.90 -2.95 38.08
CA SER A 107 9.05 -2.11 39.27
C SER A 107 7.87 -1.16 39.53
N ILE A 108 6.85 -1.13 38.65
CA ILE A 108 5.60 -0.40 38.92
C ILE A 108 4.70 -1.28 39.78
N SER A 109 5.04 -1.45 41.06
CA SER A 109 4.00 -1.60 42.08
C SER A 109 3.43 -0.21 42.30
N MET A 110 2.20 0.05 41.84
CA MET A 110 1.53 1.32 42.13
C MET A 110 1.36 1.40 43.65
N THR A 111 2.24 2.15 44.32
CA THR A 111 1.96 2.65 45.66
C THR A 111 1.12 3.91 45.47
N ASP A 112 0.05 4.04 46.24
CA ASP A 112 -0.99 5.09 46.15
C ASP A 112 -0.48 6.54 46.31
N LYS A 113 0.83 6.78 46.39
CA LYS A 113 1.40 8.09 46.79
C LYS A 113 1.74 9.03 45.65
N ASP A 114 1.80 8.57 44.40
CA ASP A 114 1.93 9.44 43.21
C ASP A 114 0.56 9.73 42.59
N ALA A 115 -0.35 10.28 43.40
CA ALA A 115 -1.67 10.68 42.96
C ALA A 115 -1.57 11.92 42.06
N PHE A 116 -1.38 11.70 40.76
CA PHE A 116 -1.62 12.73 39.76
C PHE A 116 -3.07 13.19 39.86
N ASN A 117 -3.28 14.40 40.38
CA ASN A 117 -4.59 15.05 40.42
C ASN A 117 -5.06 15.29 38.99
N LEU A 118 -6.03 14.51 38.52
CA LEU A 118 -6.80 14.87 37.32
C LEU A 118 -7.47 16.21 37.58
N SER A 119 -7.46 17.14 36.61
CA SER A 119 -8.28 18.34 36.80
C SER A 119 -9.75 17.96 36.97
N ASP A 120 -10.41 18.63 37.91
CA ASP A 120 -11.85 18.47 38.16
C ASP A 120 -12.67 18.65 36.87
N SER A 121 -12.16 19.47 35.94
CA SER A 121 -12.75 19.65 34.61
C SER A 121 -12.78 18.35 33.77
N LEU A 122 -11.71 17.57 33.73
CA LEU A 122 -11.70 16.29 32.98
C LEU A 122 -12.61 15.25 33.65
N LEU A 123 -12.56 15.21 34.98
CA LEU A 123 -13.34 14.27 35.77
C LEU A 123 -14.84 14.53 35.61
N ASN A 124 -15.26 15.79 35.59
CA ASN A 124 -16.63 16.20 35.38
C ASN A 124 -17.11 15.84 33.96
N GLU A 125 -16.29 16.08 32.94
CA GLU A 125 -16.61 15.73 31.54
C GLU A 125 -16.82 14.21 31.36
N ILE A 126 -15.98 13.39 31.98
CA ILE A 126 -16.12 11.92 31.98
C ILE A 126 -17.36 11.48 32.74
N THR A 127 -17.59 12.06 33.93
CA THR A 127 -18.71 11.68 34.80
C THR A 127 -20.06 12.03 34.16
N ASN A 128 -20.14 13.15 33.44
CA ASN A 128 -21.35 13.54 32.73
C ASN A 128 -21.65 12.65 31.52
N THR A 129 -20.64 12.01 30.95
CA THR A 129 -20.77 11.25 29.70
C THR A 129 -21.00 9.75 29.93
N VAL A 130 -20.60 9.21 31.09
CA VAL A 130 -20.51 7.76 31.29
C VAL A 130 -20.96 7.34 32.70
N GLY A 131 -21.71 6.22 32.80
CA GLY A 131 -22.15 5.65 34.07
C GLY A 131 -21.00 5.24 35.02
N SER A 132 -21.31 5.12 36.31
CA SER A 132 -20.34 4.91 37.41
C SER A 132 -19.39 3.74 37.19
N GLU A 133 -19.86 2.59 36.71
CA GLU A 133 -19.01 1.39 36.49
C GLU A 133 -17.92 1.61 35.43
N LYS A 134 -18.20 2.41 34.40
CA LYS A 134 -17.22 2.70 33.35
C LYS A 134 -16.25 3.81 33.75
N LYS A 135 -16.60 4.62 34.76
CA LYS A 135 -15.75 5.71 35.24
C LYS A 135 -14.41 5.19 35.74
N ASP A 136 -14.41 4.10 36.52
CA ASP A 136 -13.18 3.54 37.09
C ASP A 136 -12.25 2.98 36.00
N GLU A 137 -12.80 2.28 35.01
CA GLU A 137 -12.02 1.79 33.87
C GLU A 137 -11.42 2.94 33.04
N LEU A 138 -12.20 3.99 32.80
CA LEU A 138 -11.71 5.17 32.08
C LEU A 138 -10.62 5.91 32.86
N LEU A 139 -10.75 6.00 34.19
CA LEU A 139 -9.72 6.58 35.04
C LEU A 139 -8.40 5.78 34.96
N LYS A 140 -8.47 4.45 34.93
CA LYS A 140 -7.28 3.60 34.71
C LYS A 140 -6.63 3.89 33.35
N VAL A 141 -7.43 4.01 32.29
CA VAL A 141 -6.94 4.37 30.95
C VAL A 141 -6.24 5.72 30.95
N ILE A 142 -6.85 6.75 31.56
CA ILE A 142 -6.29 8.11 31.57
C ILE A 142 -5.00 8.17 32.39
N LYS A 143 -4.99 7.58 33.60
CA LYS A 143 -3.79 7.49 34.43
C LYS A 143 -2.66 6.78 33.69
N PHE A 144 -2.98 5.71 32.96
CA PHE A 144 -2.02 5.02 32.11
C PHE A 144 -1.46 5.92 30.99
N LEU A 145 -2.32 6.67 30.29
CA LEU A 145 -1.83 7.57 29.24
C LEU A 145 -0.97 8.72 29.81
N GLN A 146 -1.34 9.26 30.96
CA GLN A 146 -0.56 10.28 31.67
C GLN A 146 0.80 9.74 32.11
N SER A 147 0.87 8.51 32.63
CA SER A 147 2.15 7.89 33.00
C SER A 147 3.07 7.63 31.81
N HIS A 148 2.52 7.56 30.59
CA HIS A 148 3.27 7.47 29.33
C HIS A 148 3.60 8.84 28.72
N GLY A 149 3.35 9.94 29.45
CA GLY A 149 3.68 11.31 29.04
C GLY A 149 2.60 12.03 28.25
N CYS A 150 1.35 11.53 28.24
CA CYS A 150 0.24 12.26 27.61
C CYS A 150 -0.21 13.42 28.50
N SER A 151 -0.14 14.64 27.99
CA SER A 151 -0.70 15.79 28.71
C SER A 151 -2.22 15.70 28.79
N GLU A 152 -2.78 16.18 29.89
CA GLU A 152 -4.23 16.21 30.09
C GLU A 152 -4.95 16.97 28.97
N LYS A 153 -4.34 18.07 28.50
CA LYS A 153 -4.83 18.84 27.34
C LYS A 153 -4.95 17.96 26.09
N ASN A 154 -3.93 17.17 25.77
CA ASN A 154 -3.97 16.30 24.59
C ASN A 154 -5.02 15.19 24.72
N ILE A 155 -5.20 14.65 25.94
CA ILE A 155 -6.27 13.67 26.20
C ILE A 155 -7.62 14.30 25.88
N LYS A 156 -7.92 15.48 26.45
CA LYS A 156 -9.18 16.21 26.21
C LYS A 156 -9.41 16.52 24.74
N THR A 157 -8.44 17.15 24.09
CA THR A 157 -8.67 17.74 22.76
C THR A 157 -8.53 16.74 21.62
N LYS A 158 -7.71 15.69 21.77
CA LYS A 158 -7.34 14.80 20.65
C LYS A 158 -7.81 13.36 20.83
N TYR A 159 -7.80 12.84 22.06
CA TYR A 159 -7.94 11.40 22.29
C TYR A 159 -9.24 10.99 22.96
N LEU A 160 -9.94 11.92 23.62
CA LEU A 160 -11.14 11.66 24.39
C LEU A 160 -12.21 10.92 23.58
N ASN A 161 -12.39 11.29 22.30
CA ASN A 161 -13.35 10.63 21.41
C ASN A 161 -13.05 9.13 21.18
N TYR A 162 -11.78 8.74 21.09
CA TYR A 162 -11.40 7.32 20.93
C TYR A 162 -11.61 6.53 22.22
N ILE A 163 -11.38 7.18 23.36
CA ILE A 163 -11.52 6.59 24.69
C ILE A 163 -13.01 6.39 25.01
N LEU A 164 -13.85 7.40 24.81
CA LEU A 164 -15.27 7.34 25.15
C LEU A 164 -16.09 6.53 24.14
N GLY A 165 -15.79 6.64 22.84
CA GLY A 165 -16.64 6.10 21.77
C GLY A 165 -16.62 4.59 21.58
N THR A 166 -15.65 3.85 22.15
CA THR A 166 -15.31 2.49 21.68
C THR A 166 -15.51 1.38 22.72
N GLN A 167 -16.23 1.68 23.82
CA GLN A 167 -16.20 0.86 25.04
C GLN A 167 -14.74 0.51 25.37
N SER A 168 -13.87 1.53 25.36
CA SER A 168 -12.46 1.31 25.64
C SER A 168 -12.33 0.75 27.06
N SER A 169 -11.54 -0.30 27.20
CA SER A 169 -11.23 -0.89 28.50
C SER A 169 -9.74 -0.79 28.74
N TYR A 170 -9.34 -0.82 30.01
CA TYR A 170 -7.94 -0.84 30.37
C TYR A 170 -7.19 -1.99 29.69
N ILE A 171 -7.86 -3.14 29.52
CA ILE A 171 -7.35 -4.31 28.79
C ILE A 171 -7.00 -3.97 27.34
N LYS A 172 -7.85 -3.21 26.62
CA LYS A 172 -7.55 -2.83 25.22
C LYS A 172 -6.27 -1.99 25.15
N ILE A 173 -6.07 -1.05 26.07
CA ILE A 173 -4.87 -0.22 26.14
C ILE A 173 -3.62 -1.08 26.33
N LEU A 174 -3.65 -2.05 27.24
CA LEU A 174 -2.55 -2.99 27.44
C LEU A 174 -2.27 -3.84 26.20
N LEU A 175 -3.27 -4.19 25.40
CA LEU A 175 -3.04 -4.92 24.14
C LEU A 175 -2.37 -4.05 23.08
N LEU A 176 -2.60 -2.72 23.10
CA LEU A 176 -1.96 -1.81 22.14
C LEU A 176 -0.45 -1.72 22.37
N THR A 177 0.04 -1.84 23.61
CA THR A 177 1.48 -1.78 23.89
C THR A 177 2.28 -2.90 23.23
N ASP A 178 1.62 -4.00 22.86
CA ASP A 178 2.26 -5.08 22.10
C ASP A 178 2.45 -4.74 20.60
N LEU A 179 1.71 -3.75 20.07
CA LEU A 179 1.70 -3.44 18.64
C LEU A 179 2.74 -2.39 18.25
N HIS A 180 2.98 -1.41 19.13
CA HIS A 180 3.88 -0.28 18.88
C HIS A 180 4.33 0.39 20.19
N SER A 181 5.55 0.94 20.21
CA SER A 181 6.12 1.61 21.38
C SER A 181 5.42 2.94 21.70
N ASN A 182 5.12 3.73 20.67
CA ASN A 182 4.31 4.94 20.80
C ASN A 182 2.82 4.56 20.86
N ILE A 183 2.24 4.52 22.07
CA ILE A 183 0.83 4.18 22.26
C ILE A 183 -0.13 5.23 21.70
N PHE A 184 0.30 6.49 21.61
CA PHE A 184 -0.57 7.60 21.22
C PHE A 184 -1.02 7.49 19.77
N ILE A 185 -0.16 6.99 18.88
CA ILE A 185 -0.53 6.74 17.48
C ILE A 185 -1.52 5.56 17.36
N LEU A 186 -1.59 4.69 18.37
CA LEU A 186 -2.42 3.48 18.36
C LEU A 186 -3.85 3.69 18.86
N LEU A 187 -4.14 4.83 19.48
CA LEU A 187 -5.46 5.10 20.06
C LEU A 187 -6.65 4.93 19.09
N PRO A 188 -6.53 5.21 17.77
CA PRO A 188 -7.58 4.87 16.82
C PRO A 188 -7.97 3.38 16.80
N LEU A 189 -7.05 2.47 17.12
CA LEU A 189 -7.30 1.02 17.18
C LEU A 189 -8.17 0.60 18.37
N LEU A 190 -8.46 1.49 19.34
CA LEU A 190 -9.41 1.19 20.42
C LEU A 190 -10.82 0.89 19.90
N SER A 191 -11.14 1.40 18.70
CA SER A 191 -12.38 1.11 17.98
C SER A 191 -12.54 -0.35 17.54
N LEU A 192 -11.44 -1.12 17.53
CA LEU A 192 -11.49 -2.53 17.20
C LEU A 192 -12.17 -3.36 18.31
N HIS A 193 -12.80 -4.46 17.89
CA HIS A 193 -13.33 -5.44 18.83
C HIS A 193 -12.20 -6.08 19.65
N LEU A 194 -12.47 -6.41 20.92
CA LEU A 194 -11.47 -6.97 21.84
C LEU A 194 -10.81 -8.24 21.29
N VAL A 195 -11.59 -9.10 20.62
CA VAL A 195 -11.07 -10.33 20.00
C VAL A 195 -10.05 -10.00 18.90
N SER A 196 -10.31 -9.00 18.06
CA SER A 196 -9.38 -8.59 17.00
C SER A 196 -8.08 -8.03 17.58
N LEU A 197 -8.16 -7.21 18.64
CA LEU A 197 -6.98 -6.68 19.34
C LEU A 197 -6.17 -7.79 20.01
N ARG A 198 -6.82 -8.76 20.66
CA ARG A 198 -6.14 -9.92 21.26
C ARG A 198 -5.39 -10.72 20.19
N THR A 199 -6.01 -10.96 19.04
CA THR A 199 -5.36 -11.65 17.92
C THR A 199 -4.18 -10.84 17.38
N ALA A 200 -4.35 -9.54 17.15
CA ALA A 200 -3.28 -8.67 16.68
C ALA A 200 -2.09 -8.61 17.65
N SER A 201 -2.35 -8.43 18.95
CA SER A 201 -1.32 -8.44 20.01
C SER A 201 -0.60 -9.79 20.09
N LYS A 202 -1.33 -10.90 20.01
CA LYS A 202 -0.74 -12.25 19.99
C LYS A 202 0.21 -12.41 18.80
N LEU A 203 -0.23 -12.02 17.60
CA LEU A 203 0.59 -12.10 16.39
C LEU A 203 1.81 -11.18 16.48
N ALA A 204 1.65 -9.94 16.93
CA ALA A 204 2.76 -9.01 17.11
C ALA A 204 3.84 -9.58 18.03
N ARG A 205 3.45 -10.20 19.16
CA ARG A 205 4.38 -10.89 20.06
C ARG A 205 5.08 -12.09 19.41
N GLN A 206 4.37 -12.86 18.60
CA GLN A 206 4.93 -14.03 17.89
C GLN A 206 5.87 -13.66 16.73
N GLU A 207 5.62 -12.50 16.13
CA GLU A 207 6.34 -11.92 14.99
C GLU A 207 7.53 -11.07 15.42
N ASN A 208 7.55 -10.66 16.69
CA ASN A 208 8.64 -9.88 17.26
C ASN A 208 9.99 -10.59 16.97
N ASN A 209 10.95 -9.82 16.44
CA ASN A 209 12.26 -10.28 15.96
C ASN A 209 12.28 -11.16 14.69
N LYS A 210 11.13 -11.56 14.10
CA LYS A 210 11.11 -12.43 12.89
C LYS A 210 10.93 -11.65 11.59
N ILE A 211 10.27 -10.51 11.63
CA ILE A 211 9.78 -9.84 10.42
C ILE A 211 10.80 -8.88 9.78
N GLY A 212 12.00 -8.72 10.37
CA GLY A 212 13.03 -7.79 9.88
C GLY A 212 12.67 -6.30 10.06
N PHE A 213 11.52 -6.00 10.66
CA PHE A 213 11.03 -4.67 10.99
C PHE A 213 10.72 -4.58 12.49
N PRO A 214 10.71 -3.38 13.09
CA PRO A 214 10.40 -3.22 14.52
C PRO A 214 9.04 -3.81 14.91
N ASN A 215 8.05 -3.60 14.05
CA ASN A 215 6.71 -4.15 14.18
C ASN A 215 6.01 -4.12 12.81
N ARG A 216 4.82 -4.70 12.76
CA ARG A 216 4.01 -4.80 11.54
C ARG A 216 3.55 -3.44 11.01
N ILE A 217 3.26 -2.49 11.89
CA ILE A 217 2.81 -1.15 11.49
C ILE A 217 3.95 -0.43 10.77
N GLU A 218 5.18 -0.55 11.27
CA GLU A 218 6.38 -0.02 10.61
C GLU A 218 6.66 -0.70 9.26
N TYR A 219 6.45 -2.02 9.17
CA TYR A 219 6.51 -2.73 7.90
C TYR A 219 5.51 -2.15 6.88
N LEU A 220 4.25 -1.97 7.28
CA LEU A 220 3.22 -1.43 6.40
C LEU A 220 3.51 0.02 6.02
N SER A 221 3.87 0.86 6.99
CA SER A 221 4.28 2.26 6.81
C SER A 221 5.37 2.39 5.74
N PHE A 222 6.45 1.62 5.88
CA PHE A 222 7.55 1.61 4.92
C PHE A 222 7.13 1.19 3.52
N ASN A 223 6.34 0.12 3.40
CA ASN A 223 5.95 -0.41 2.09
C ASN A 223 4.88 0.43 1.39
N LEU A 224 4.05 1.13 2.17
CA LEU A 224 2.96 1.98 1.68
C LEU A 224 3.36 3.47 1.58
N ASN A 225 4.57 3.83 2.04
CA ASN A 225 5.10 5.19 2.07
C ASN A 225 4.14 6.19 2.75
N ILE A 226 3.69 5.84 3.95
CA ILE A 226 2.75 6.63 4.77
C ILE A 226 3.20 6.59 6.23
N ASP A 227 3.11 7.73 6.93
CA ASP A 227 3.51 7.82 8.34
C ASP A 227 2.63 6.90 9.22
N PRO A 228 3.18 6.22 10.24
CA PRO A 228 2.40 5.40 11.16
C PRO A 228 1.20 6.12 11.78
N ALA A 229 1.32 7.42 12.10
CA ALA A 229 0.23 8.20 12.68
C ALA A 229 -0.96 8.38 11.72
N ASP A 230 -0.70 8.44 10.41
CA ASP A 230 -1.73 8.54 9.36
C ASP A 230 -2.25 7.15 8.96
N LEU A 231 -1.39 6.13 9.00
CA LEU A 231 -1.74 4.76 8.64
C LEU A 231 -2.68 4.10 9.66
N VAL A 232 -2.44 4.29 10.96
CA VAL A 232 -3.19 3.60 12.01
C VAL A 232 -4.70 3.86 11.98
N PRO A 233 -5.20 5.10 11.78
CA PRO A 233 -6.63 5.36 11.56
C PRO A 233 -7.22 4.57 10.38
N ILE A 234 -6.42 4.31 9.34
CA ILE A 234 -6.84 3.52 8.18
C ILE A 234 -6.87 2.02 8.56
N LEU A 235 -5.87 1.53 9.29
CA LEU A 235 -5.82 0.14 9.79
C LEU A 235 -6.96 -0.18 10.75
N ALA A 236 -7.44 0.80 11.53
CA ALA A 236 -8.64 0.64 12.37
C ALA A 236 -9.88 0.23 11.55
N LYS A 237 -9.97 0.66 10.28
CA LYS A 237 -11.04 0.28 9.35
C LYS A 237 -10.77 -1.04 8.63
N HIS A 238 -9.52 -1.53 8.68
CA HIS A 238 -9.06 -2.74 7.98
C HIS A 238 -8.30 -3.68 8.94
N PRO A 239 -8.94 -4.19 10.00
CA PRO A 239 -8.27 -5.00 11.02
C PRO A 239 -7.65 -6.29 10.50
N SER A 240 -8.09 -6.80 9.35
CA SER A 240 -7.51 -8.01 8.74
C SER A 240 -6.01 -7.86 8.48
N LEU A 241 -5.53 -6.65 8.20
CA LEU A 241 -4.10 -6.38 8.04
C LEU A 241 -3.31 -6.53 9.34
N LEU A 242 -3.94 -6.35 10.50
CA LEU A 242 -3.32 -6.57 11.81
C LEU A 242 -3.42 -8.04 12.26
N THR A 243 -4.40 -8.78 11.74
CA THR A 243 -4.71 -10.15 12.22
C THR A 243 -4.36 -11.26 11.24
N MET A 244 -4.00 -10.98 9.99
CA MET A 244 -3.56 -12.01 9.04
C MET A 244 -2.14 -12.49 9.35
N PRO A 245 -1.76 -13.74 9.02
CA PRO A 245 -0.37 -14.19 9.15
C PRO A 245 0.60 -13.29 8.37
N PHE A 246 1.73 -12.92 8.98
CA PHE A 246 2.67 -11.98 8.35
C PHE A 246 3.22 -12.50 7.01
N SER A 247 3.50 -13.79 6.87
CA SER A 247 3.96 -14.38 5.60
C SER A 247 2.97 -14.12 4.46
N ARG A 248 1.68 -14.24 4.74
CA ARG A 248 0.61 -13.94 3.78
C ARG A 248 0.50 -12.46 3.47
N LEU A 249 0.61 -11.60 4.49
CA LEU A 249 0.64 -10.15 4.30
C LEU A 249 1.81 -9.74 3.39
N GLN A 250 3.00 -10.27 3.68
CA GLN A 250 4.23 -9.99 2.96
C GLN A 250 4.14 -10.46 1.51
N LEU A 251 3.68 -11.69 1.27
CA LEU A 251 3.47 -12.21 -0.08
C LEU A 251 2.56 -11.30 -0.91
N LYS A 252 1.42 -10.88 -0.35
CA LYS A 252 0.50 -9.95 -1.03
C LYS A 252 1.13 -8.60 -1.31
N MET A 253 1.88 -8.05 -0.35
CA MET A 253 2.58 -6.79 -0.56
C MET A 253 3.61 -6.91 -1.69
N THR A 254 4.35 -8.02 -1.75
CA THR A 254 5.30 -8.33 -2.83
C THR A 254 4.59 -8.41 -4.18
N ILE A 255 3.49 -9.15 -4.29
CA ILE A 255 2.69 -9.26 -5.53
C ILE A 255 2.27 -7.87 -6.04
N LEU A 256 1.77 -7.01 -5.15
CA LEU A 256 1.32 -5.65 -5.53
C LEU A 256 2.50 -4.75 -5.95
N LYS A 257 3.66 -4.86 -5.28
CA LYS A 257 4.88 -4.11 -5.61
C LYS A 257 5.50 -4.55 -6.92
N GLU A 258 5.57 -5.85 -7.18
CA GLU A 258 6.06 -6.40 -8.46
C GLU A 258 5.14 -6.04 -9.62
N ALA A 259 3.84 -5.88 -9.36
CA ALA A 259 2.89 -5.32 -10.30
C ALA A 259 3.03 -3.79 -10.51
N LYS A 260 3.99 -3.14 -9.84
CA LYS A 260 4.28 -1.70 -9.89
C LYS A 260 3.06 -0.82 -9.56
N ILE A 261 2.18 -1.31 -8.69
CA ILE A 261 1.04 -0.52 -8.22
C ILE A 261 1.55 0.55 -7.24
N SER A 262 1.19 1.81 -7.49
CA SER A 262 1.59 2.93 -6.62
C SER A 262 1.14 2.69 -5.17
N PRO A 263 2.02 2.90 -4.17
CA PRO A 263 1.65 2.81 -2.76
C PRO A 263 0.42 3.65 -2.39
N GLU A 264 0.28 4.85 -2.99
CA GLU A 264 -0.87 5.73 -2.77
C GLU A 264 -2.19 5.06 -3.16
N TYR A 265 -2.21 4.29 -4.26
CA TYR A 265 -3.41 3.56 -4.67
C TYR A 265 -3.68 2.36 -3.75
N ILE A 266 -2.64 1.69 -3.25
CA ILE A 266 -2.79 0.59 -2.31
C ILE A 266 -3.40 1.08 -1.00
N VAL A 267 -2.92 2.21 -0.45
CA VAL A 267 -3.47 2.82 0.77
C VAL A 267 -4.96 3.15 0.62
N LYS A 268 -5.38 3.63 -0.55
CA LYS A 268 -6.79 3.93 -0.86
C LYS A 268 -7.67 2.68 -0.97
N ASP A 269 -7.07 1.49 -1.09
CA ASP A 269 -7.79 0.23 -1.34
C ASP A 269 -7.16 -0.96 -0.62
N LEU A 270 -6.97 -0.85 0.70
CA LEU A 270 -6.39 -1.90 1.55
C LEU A 270 -7.23 -3.19 1.58
N TRP A 271 -8.48 -3.14 1.14
CA TRP A 271 -9.34 -4.32 1.03
C TRP A 271 -8.78 -5.35 0.03
N ILE A 272 -7.88 -4.94 -0.87
CA ILE A 272 -7.18 -5.84 -1.80
C ILE A 272 -6.45 -6.99 -1.10
N PHE A 273 -5.98 -6.79 0.13
CA PHE A 273 -5.26 -7.81 0.88
C PHE A 273 -6.13 -9.00 1.30
N ASN A 274 -7.46 -8.87 1.20
CA ASN A 274 -8.39 -9.96 1.52
C ASN A 274 -8.66 -10.90 0.33
N TYR A 275 -8.20 -10.58 -0.88
CA TYR A 275 -8.45 -11.38 -2.08
C TYR A 275 -7.45 -12.54 -2.21
N ASN A 276 -7.82 -13.62 -2.89
CA ASN A 276 -6.93 -14.78 -3.10
C ASN A 276 -5.71 -14.41 -3.98
N GLU A 277 -4.54 -14.93 -3.62
CA GLU A 277 -3.24 -14.68 -4.25
C GLU A 277 -3.23 -15.06 -5.73
N ASN A 278 -3.72 -16.26 -6.08
CA ASN A 278 -3.78 -16.75 -7.46
C ASN A 278 -4.66 -15.84 -8.33
N LEU A 279 -5.78 -15.35 -7.77
CA LEU A 279 -6.65 -14.41 -8.48
C LEU A 279 -5.91 -13.09 -8.78
N LEU A 280 -5.14 -12.57 -7.83
CA LEU A 280 -4.35 -11.35 -8.03
C LEU A 280 -3.31 -11.56 -9.13
N GLU A 281 -2.53 -12.65 -9.06
CA GLU A 281 -1.48 -12.97 -10.03
C GLU A 281 -2.03 -13.20 -11.44
N ASN A 282 -3.14 -13.92 -11.58
CA ASN A 282 -3.79 -14.14 -12.87
C ASN A 282 -4.22 -12.82 -13.52
N ARG A 283 -4.82 -11.91 -12.73
CA ARG A 283 -5.24 -10.60 -13.24
C ARG A 283 -4.08 -9.68 -13.54
N ILE A 284 -3.03 -9.68 -12.71
CA ILE A 284 -1.80 -8.94 -12.99
C ILE A 284 -1.19 -9.41 -14.31
N THR A 285 -1.12 -10.72 -14.53
CA THR A 285 -0.59 -11.32 -15.76
C THR A 285 -1.42 -10.94 -16.97
N ALA A 286 -2.75 -11.04 -16.89
CA ALA A 286 -3.66 -10.64 -17.96
C ALA A 286 -3.52 -9.14 -18.31
N ALA A 287 -3.48 -8.27 -17.30
CA ALA A 287 -3.30 -6.82 -17.51
C ALA A 287 -1.93 -6.48 -18.11
N ARG A 288 -0.87 -7.18 -17.69
CA ARG A 288 0.48 -7.02 -18.25
C ARG A 288 0.54 -7.43 -19.72
N ASN A 289 -0.08 -8.55 -20.08
CA ASN A 289 -0.16 -9.00 -21.47
C ASN A 289 -0.93 -8.00 -22.35
N ALA A 290 -2.00 -7.41 -21.82
CA ALA A 290 -2.75 -6.35 -22.49
C ALA A 290 -2.08 -4.97 -22.44
N LYS A 291 -0.92 -4.83 -21.78
CA LYS A 291 -0.21 -3.56 -21.56
C LYS A 291 -1.09 -2.48 -20.93
N VAL A 292 -1.98 -2.88 -20.01
CA VAL A 292 -2.88 -1.98 -19.29
C VAL A 292 -2.25 -1.53 -17.99
N GLU A 293 -2.32 -0.23 -17.69
CA GLU A 293 -1.95 0.26 -16.35
C GLU A 293 -2.91 -0.31 -15.30
N LEU A 294 -2.35 -1.06 -14.35
CA LEU A 294 -3.13 -1.75 -13.34
C LEU A 294 -3.48 -0.83 -12.17
N LYS A 295 -4.76 -0.84 -11.77
CA LYS A 295 -5.25 -0.17 -10.54
C LYS A 295 -5.79 -1.22 -9.56
N PRO A 296 -5.73 -0.99 -8.23
CA PRO A 296 -6.19 -1.96 -7.22
C PRO A 296 -7.63 -2.46 -7.43
N TRP A 297 -8.56 -1.58 -7.80
CA TRP A 297 -9.95 -1.96 -8.04
C TRP A 297 -10.11 -2.99 -9.17
N MET A 298 -9.19 -3.03 -10.15
CA MET A 298 -9.20 -4.00 -11.25
C MET A 298 -8.94 -5.41 -10.75
N LEU A 299 -8.18 -5.54 -9.66
CA LEU A 299 -7.88 -6.83 -9.06
C LEU A 299 -9.04 -7.38 -8.22
N ARG A 300 -10.02 -6.54 -7.89
CA ARG A 300 -11.17 -6.88 -7.02
C ARG A 300 -12.51 -7.00 -7.74
N CYS A 301 -12.65 -6.35 -8.90
CA CYS A 301 -13.92 -6.29 -9.63
C CYS A 301 -14.38 -7.69 -10.09
N SER A 302 -15.59 -7.82 -10.62
CA SER A 302 -16.01 -9.09 -11.22
C SER A 302 -15.19 -9.43 -12.45
N GLU A 303 -15.04 -10.71 -12.77
CA GLU A 303 -14.31 -11.20 -13.94
C GLU A 303 -14.85 -10.59 -15.23
N LYS A 304 -16.17 -10.63 -15.44
CA LYS A 304 -16.85 -9.97 -16.57
C LYS A 304 -16.47 -8.49 -16.72
N PHE A 305 -16.38 -7.75 -15.61
CA PHE A 305 -16.01 -6.33 -15.66
C PHE A 305 -14.53 -6.14 -15.98
N PHE A 306 -13.67 -6.99 -15.43
CA PHE A 306 -12.23 -7.00 -15.71
C PHE A 306 -11.95 -7.29 -17.19
N GLU A 307 -12.51 -8.36 -17.73
CA GLU A 307 -12.40 -8.74 -19.15
C GLU A 307 -12.95 -7.64 -20.06
N SER A 308 -14.12 -7.09 -19.74
CA SER A 308 -14.71 -5.97 -20.48
C SER A 308 -13.78 -4.75 -20.49
N LYS A 309 -13.04 -4.50 -19.41
CA LYS A 309 -12.08 -3.39 -19.35
C LYS A 309 -10.86 -3.66 -20.22
N LEU A 310 -10.33 -4.89 -20.21
CA LEU A 310 -9.21 -5.29 -21.08
C LEU A 310 -9.60 -5.23 -22.55
N ALA A 311 -10.77 -5.77 -22.92
CA ALA A 311 -11.28 -5.74 -24.28
C ALA A 311 -11.45 -4.31 -24.80
N ARG A 312 -12.04 -3.41 -23.98
CA ARG A 312 -12.18 -1.99 -24.33
C ARG A 312 -10.83 -1.30 -24.49
N TRP A 313 -9.84 -1.64 -23.67
CA TRP A 313 -8.50 -1.10 -23.82
C TRP A 313 -7.87 -1.56 -25.12
N SER A 314 -7.92 -2.87 -25.43
CA SER A 314 -7.41 -3.42 -26.70
C SER A 314 -8.05 -2.71 -27.88
N GLN A 315 -9.38 -2.63 -27.92
CA GLN A 315 -10.11 -1.90 -28.97
C GLN A 315 -9.65 -0.44 -29.07
N THR A 316 -9.46 0.24 -27.94
CA THR A 316 -8.97 1.62 -27.95
C THR A 316 -7.58 1.72 -28.61
N GLN A 317 -6.67 0.80 -28.29
CA GLN A 317 -5.33 0.79 -28.90
C GLN A 317 -5.38 0.47 -30.40
N ASP A 318 -6.23 -0.48 -30.81
CA ASP A 318 -6.43 -0.86 -32.21
C ASP A 318 -6.98 0.31 -33.04
N ILE A 319 -7.86 1.12 -32.46
CA ILE A 319 -8.45 2.30 -33.09
C ILE A 319 -7.43 3.44 -33.18
N LEU A 320 -6.72 3.71 -32.08
CA LEU A 320 -5.77 4.81 -32.01
C LEU A 320 -4.51 4.55 -32.84
N LYS A 321 -4.08 3.29 -33.01
CA LYS A 321 -2.86 2.91 -33.76
C LYS A 321 -1.60 3.71 -33.35
N GLY A 322 -1.52 4.08 -32.08
CA GLY A 322 -0.42 4.87 -31.52
C GLY A 322 -0.65 6.39 -31.48
N ASP A 323 -1.71 6.91 -32.11
CA ASP A 323 -2.13 8.30 -31.92
C ASP A 323 -2.67 8.52 -30.49
N ASN A 324 -2.64 9.77 -30.04
CA ASN A 324 -3.38 10.16 -28.84
C ASN A 324 -4.86 10.42 -29.19
N GLU A 325 -5.73 10.44 -28.18
CA GLU A 325 -7.18 10.63 -28.35
C GLU A 325 -7.55 11.94 -29.07
N ILE A 326 -6.79 13.02 -28.82
CA ILE A 326 -7.05 14.35 -29.38
C ILE A 326 -6.68 14.36 -30.86
N SER A 327 -5.48 13.91 -31.22
CA SER A 327 -5.00 13.78 -32.59
C SER A 327 -5.91 12.87 -33.42
N TYR A 328 -6.35 11.75 -32.85
CA TYR A 328 -7.30 10.85 -33.51
C TYR A 328 -8.62 11.57 -33.83
N LEU A 329 -9.21 12.26 -32.86
CA LEU A 329 -10.47 12.98 -33.06
C LEU A 329 -10.32 14.17 -34.02
N ALA A 330 -9.20 14.88 -33.95
CA ALA A 330 -8.88 16.01 -34.83
C ALA A 330 -8.86 15.56 -36.29
N LYS A 331 -8.14 14.46 -36.59
CA LYS A 331 -8.12 13.84 -37.92
C LYS A 331 -9.51 13.36 -38.35
N LYS A 332 -10.21 12.64 -37.47
CA LYS A 332 -11.50 12.01 -37.79
C LYS A 332 -12.61 13.05 -38.03
N LEU A 333 -12.57 14.19 -37.35
CA LEU A 333 -13.54 15.29 -37.46
C LEU A 333 -13.06 16.46 -38.34
N ASP A 334 -11.95 16.27 -39.07
CA ASP A 334 -11.37 17.25 -39.99
C ASP A 334 -11.17 18.63 -39.35
N CYS A 335 -10.47 18.69 -38.21
CA CYS A 335 -10.21 19.93 -37.47
C CYS A 335 -8.85 19.91 -36.75
N THR A 336 -8.47 21.01 -36.11
CA THR A 336 -7.19 21.10 -35.38
C THR A 336 -7.29 20.49 -33.98
N GLU A 337 -6.14 20.10 -33.42
CA GLU A 337 -6.08 19.53 -32.06
C GLU A 337 -6.50 20.56 -31.00
N GLU A 338 -6.13 21.83 -31.19
CA GLU A 338 -6.52 22.93 -30.31
C GLU A 338 -8.05 23.08 -30.26
N TYR A 339 -8.72 22.90 -31.41
CA TYR A 339 -10.18 22.95 -31.47
C TYR A 339 -10.82 21.81 -30.67
N ILE A 340 -10.30 20.58 -30.79
CA ILE A 340 -10.77 19.44 -29.99
C ILE A 340 -10.56 19.69 -28.50
N GLN A 341 -9.41 20.20 -28.10
CA GLN A 341 -9.14 20.55 -26.71
C GLN A 341 -10.15 21.55 -26.16
N VAL A 342 -10.42 22.64 -26.91
CA VAL A 342 -11.43 23.64 -26.54
C VAL A 342 -12.82 23.02 -26.42
N ILE A 343 -13.21 22.13 -27.34
CA ILE A 343 -14.49 21.42 -27.27
C ILE A 343 -14.57 20.52 -26.03
N MET A 344 -13.53 19.76 -25.72
CA MET A 344 -13.51 18.83 -24.58
C MET A 344 -13.57 19.58 -23.24
N VAL A 345 -12.96 20.76 -23.16
CA VAL A 345 -13.06 21.65 -21.99
C VAL A 345 -14.49 22.18 -21.84
N LYS A 346 -15.11 22.66 -22.93
CA LYS A 346 -16.50 23.15 -22.94
C LYS A 346 -17.53 22.05 -22.69
N ASN A 347 -17.25 20.82 -23.14
CA ASN A 347 -18.14 19.67 -23.05
C ASN A 347 -17.48 18.56 -22.24
N LYS A 348 -17.49 18.69 -20.91
CA LYS A 348 -16.86 17.73 -19.98
C LYS A 348 -17.30 16.28 -20.18
N LEU A 349 -18.52 16.05 -20.65
CA LEU A 349 -19.01 14.71 -20.96
C LEU A 349 -18.21 14.03 -22.07
N LEU A 350 -17.73 14.78 -23.06
CA LEU A 350 -16.94 14.22 -24.16
C LEU A 350 -15.67 13.54 -23.66
N LYS A 351 -15.01 14.13 -22.66
CA LYS A 351 -13.81 13.59 -22.01
C LYS A 351 -14.05 12.25 -21.28
N THR A 352 -15.30 11.93 -20.95
CA THR A 352 -15.64 10.70 -20.23
C THR A 352 -16.02 9.54 -21.15
N ILE A 353 -16.26 9.81 -22.43
CA ILE A 353 -16.69 8.80 -23.40
C ILE A 353 -15.45 8.08 -23.91
N ASN A 354 -15.50 6.75 -23.94
CA ASN A 354 -14.39 5.95 -24.46
C ASN A 354 -14.32 6.02 -26.00
N ILE A 355 -13.10 5.87 -26.52
CA ILE A 355 -12.79 5.92 -27.96
C ILE A 355 -13.60 4.92 -28.79
N PRO A 356 -13.79 3.65 -28.40
CA PRO A 356 -14.62 2.71 -29.17
C PRO A 356 -16.05 3.19 -29.38
N LYS A 357 -16.68 3.79 -28.35
CA LYS A 357 -18.02 4.36 -28.50
C LYS A 357 -18.01 5.59 -29.43
N LEU A 358 -16.99 6.46 -29.32
CA LEU A 358 -16.88 7.63 -30.19
C LEU A 358 -16.76 7.20 -31.65
N GLU A 359 -15.91 6.23 -31.94
CA GLU A 359 -15.75 5.71 -33.29
C GLU A 359 -17.06 5.11 -33.84
N GLN A 360 -17.76 4.29 -33.06
CA GLN A 360 -19.04 3.72 -33.47
C GLN A 360 -20.08 4.81 -33.81
N VAL A 361 -20.15 5.87 -32.99
CA VAL A 361 -21.07 6.99 -33.26
C VAL A 361 -20.64 7.75 -34.51
N ILE A 362 -19.36 8.06 -34.68
CA ILE A 362 -18.86 8.80 -35.85
C ILE A 362 -19.11 8.00 -37.14
N ASN A 363 -18.74 6.71 -37.17
CA ASN A 363 -18.94 5.86 -38.33
C ASN A 363 -20.42 5.75 -38.68
N PHE A 364 -21.30 5.56 -37.69
CA PHE A 364 -22.75 5.55 -37.92
C PHE A 364 -23.24 6.87 -38.54
N LEU A 365 -22.78 8.02 -38.04
CA LEU A 365 -23.20 9.32 -38.60
C LEU A 365 -22.68 9.50 -40.04
N TYR A 366 -21.43 9.12 -40.33
CA TYR A 366 -20.87 9.19 -41.68
C TYR A 366 -21.58 8.24 -42.65
N GLU A 367 -21.92 7.02 -42.22
CA GLU A 367 -22.74 6.07 -42.99
C GLU A 367 -24.13 6.64 -43.33
N LYS A 368 -24.68 7.51 -42.47
CA LYS A 368 -25.96 8.20 -42.73
C LYS A 368 -25.82 9.48 -43.56
N GLY A 369 -24.61 9.83 -43.99
CA GLY A 369 -24.34 10.96 -44.88
C GLY A 369 -24.00 12.28 -44.20
N TYR A 370 -23.77 12.29 -42.88
CA TYR A 370 -23.32 13.51 -42.20
C TYR A 370 -21.84 13.77 -42.45
N THR A 371 -21.49 15.03 -42.62
CA THR A 371 -20.11 15.48 -42.84
C THR A 371 -19.35 15.65 -41.52
N PRO A 372 -18.00 15.55 -41.52
CA PRO A 372 -17.18 15.84 -40.33
C PRO A 372 -17.46 17.22 -39.71
N GLN A 373 -17.68 18.23 -40.57
CA GLN A 373 -17.93 19.60 -40.17
C GLN A 373 -19.29 19.76 -39.47
N GLU A 374 -20.31 19.00 -39.88
CA GLU A 374 -21.59 18.97 -39.15
C GLU A 374 -21.43 18.27 -37.80
N VAL A 375 -20.78 17.11 -37.76
CA VAL A 375 -20.63 16.33 -36.52
C VAL A 375 -19.86 17.10 -35.45
N ARG A 376 -18.76 17.77 -35.81
CA ARG A 376 -17.92 18.52 -34.85
C ARG A 376 -18.63 19.72 -34.22
N LEU A 377 -19.66 20.27 -34.86
CA LEU A 377 -20.45 21.39 -34.33
C LEU A 377 -21.44 20.95 -33.24
N PHE A 378 -21.74 19.65 -33.14
CA PHE A 378 -22.69 19.11 -32.16
C PHE A 378 -22.09 18.02 -31.25
N PRO A 379 -21.13 18.36 -30.37
CA PRO A 379 -20.46 17.39 -29.48
C PRO A 379 -21.41 16.57 -28.58
N LYS A 380 -22.62 17.07 -28.32
CA LYS A 380 -23.63 16.35 -27.54
C LYS A 380 -24.10 15.06 -28.21
N VAL A 381 -23.97 14.93 -29.54
CA VAL A 381 -24.37 13.72 -30.27
C VAL A 381 -23.63 12.48 -29.76
N PHE A 382 -22.39 12.63 -29.33
CA PHE A 382 -21.55 11.56 -28.79
C PHE A 382 -22.07 10.98 -27.46
N CYS A 383 -22.92 11.72 -26.75
CA CYS A 383 -23.50 11.25 -25.49
C CYS A 383 -24.53 10.13 -25.73
N SER A 384 -25.22 10.14 -26.87
CA SER A 384 -26.20 9.11 -27.24
C SER A 384 -25.52 7.78 -27.58
N SER A 385 -26.24 6.67 -27.40
CA SER A 385 -25.80 5.37 -27.93
C SER A 385 -26.14 5.28 -29.42
N VAL A 386 -25.41 4.44 -30.16
CA VAL A 386 -25.73 4.16 -31.57
C VAL A 386 -27.14 3.60 -31.71
N GLN A 387 -27.62 2.79 -30.77
CA GLN A 387 -28.99 2.29 -30.79
C GLN A 387 -30.03 3.42 -30.68
N THR A 388 -29.78 4.41 -29.80
CA THR A 388 -30.66 5.59 -29.70
C THR A 388 -30.63 6.42 -30.98
N LEU A 389 -29.44 6.65 -31.55
CA LEU A 389 -29.30 7.40 -32.80
C LEU A 389 -29.98 6.68 -33.97
N ARG A 390 -29.79 5.36 -34.08
CA ARG A 390 -30.45 4.51 -35.08
C ARG A 390 -31.96 4.59 -34.96
N LYS A 391 -32.52 4.36 -33.76
CA LYS A 391 -33.96 4.49 -33.53
C LYS A 391 -34.48 5.86 -33.95
N ARG A 392 -33.82 6.94 -33.52
CA ARG A 392 -34.23 8.30 -33.91
C ARG A 392 -34.19 8.52 -35.40
N PHE A 393 -33.18 7.98 -36.06
CA PHE A 393 -33.04 8.09 -37.51
C PHE A 393 -34.15 7.35 -38.24
N ASP A 394 -34.40 6.09 -37.86
CA ASP A 394 -35.45 5.26 -38.45
C ASP A 394 -36.84 5.87 -38.20
N ASP A 395 -37.11 6.32 -36.95
CA ASP A 395 -38.32 7.05 -36.61
C ASP A 395 -38.47 8.29 -37.51
N PHE A 396 -37.42 9.10 -37.67
CA PHE A 396 -37.49 10.32 -38.48
C PHE A 396 -37.71 10.04 -39.97
N GLN A 397 -37.07 9.01 -40.51
CA GLN A 397 -37.23 8.60 -41.91
C GLN A 397 -38.64 8.08 -42.21
N ASN A 398 -39.26 7.39 -41.26
CA ASN A 398 -40.64 6.91 -41.41
C ASN A 398 -41.66 8.06 -41.56
N PHE A 399 -41.38 9.23 -40.98
CA PHE A 399 -42.26 10.41 -41.08
C PHE A 399 -41.82 11.42 -42.14
N ARG A 400 -40.54 11.39 -42.56
CA ARG A 400 -39.95 12.40 -43.46
C ARG A 400 -38.90 11.75 -44.36
N ASN A 401 -38.97 11.99 -45.67
CA ASN A 401 -37.97 11.52 -46.64
C ASN A 401 -36.63 12.31 -46.58
N THR A 402 -36.31 12.95 -45.45
CA THR A 402 -35.13 13.80 -45.28
C THR A 402 -34.31 13.38 -44.07
N LEU A 403 -33.01 13.65 -44.09
CA LEU A 403 -32.13 13.41 -42.94
C LEU A 403 -32.50 14.32 -41.75
N PRO A 404 -32.54 13.80 -40.50
CA PRO A 404 -32.71 14.65 -39.33
C PRO A 404 -31.51 15.59 -39.19
N THR A 405 -31.73 16.83 -38.74
CA THR A 405 -30.61 17.72 -38.41
C THR A 405 -29.88 17.21 -37.16
N MET A 406 -28.58 17.49 -37.04
CA MET A 406 -27.80 17.14 -35.84
C MET A 406 -28.41 17.66 -34.54
N SER A 407 -29.01 18.86 -34.59
CA SER A 407 -29.72 19.43 -33.45
C SER A 407 -30.88 18.54 -32.98
N GLN A 408 -31.64 17.97 -33.91
CA GLN A 408 -32.75 17.04 -33.62
C GLN A 408 -32.25 15.71 -33.07
N LEU A 409 -31.08 15.23 -33.50
CA LEU A 409 -30.48 14.03 -32.91
C LEU A 409 -29.99 14.25 -31.48
N CYS A 410 -29.78 15.49 -31.04
CA CYS A 410 -29.25 15.83 -29.72
C CYS A 410 -30.30 16.16 -28.65
N ILE A 411 -31.60 16.26 -29.00
CA ILE A 411 -32.65 16.62 -28.04
C ILE A 411 -33.03 15.46 -27.10
N SER A 412 -33.78 15.75 -26.05
CA SER A 412 -34.32 14.72 -25.15
C SER A 412 -35.35 13.85 -25.87
N SER A 413 -35.51 12.59 -25.45
CA SER A 413 -36.45 11.66 -26.10
C SER A 413 -37.89 12.16 -26.09
N LYS A 414 -38.35 12.76 -24.98
CA LYS A 414 -39.68 13.39 -24.89
C LYS A 414 -39.88 14.49 -25.96
N LYS A 415 -38.86 15.34 -26.14
CA LYS A 415 -38.92 16.43 -27.12
C LYS A 415 -38.84 15.87 -28.55
N PHE A 416 -38.03 14.84 -28.77
CA PHE A 416 -37.95 14.15 -30.05
C PHE A 416 -39.30 13.57 -30.47
N GLU A 417 -39.94 12.78 -29.61
CA GLU A 417 -41.27 12.22 -29.84
C GLU A 417 -42.32 13.30 -30.10
N SER A 418 -42.27 14.43 -29.38
CA SER A 418 -43.21 15.55 -29.61
C SER A 418 -43.04 16.20 -30.99
N ILE A 419 -41.80 16.25 -31.52
CA ILE A 419 -41.52 16.80 -32.86
C ILE A 419 -41.93 15.80 -33.93
N SER A 420 -41.75 14.50 -33.67
CA SER A 420 -42.19 13.43 -34.57
C SER A 420 -43.73 13.35 -34.67
N ARG A 421 -44.46 13.57 -33.56
CA ARG A 421 -45.95 13.50 -33.52
C ARG A 421 -46.69 14.76 -33.97
N LYS A 422 -46.06 15.94 -33.94
CA LYS A 422 -46.72 17.24 -34.20
C LYS A 422 -47.18 17.49 -35.64
N LYS A 423 -47.17 16.47 -36.52
CA LYS A 423 -47.51 16.63 -37.95
C LYS A 423 -48.50 15.61 -38.50
N ASP A 424 -49.12 14.78 -37.64
CA ASP A 424 -50.29 13.96 -37.99
C ASP A 424 -51.61 14.76 -37.99
N ASN A 425 -51.54 16.06 -37.68
CA ASN A 425 -52.59 17.08 -37.88
C ASN A 425 -52.02 18.18 -38.77
#